data_AF-A0A7K5DQA1-F1
#
_entry.id   AF-A0A7K5DQA1-F1
#
_cell.length_a   1.000
_cell.length_b   1.000
_cell.length_c   1.000
_cell.angle_alpha   90.00
_cell.angle_beta   90.00
_cell.angle_gamma   90.00
#
_symmetry.space_group_name_H-M   'P 1'
#
loop_
_entity.id
_entity.type
_entity.pdbx_description
1 polymer ?
#
loop_
_entity_poly.entity_id
_entity_poly.type
_entity_poly.pdbx_seq_one_letter_code
_entity_poly.pdbx_strand_id
1 'polypeptide(L)'
;SLKSYENTQNALDTNLNKRTKSIYTPLELQFIEMKKQYKDAVLCVECGYKYRFFGEDAEIAARELNIYCHLDHNFMTASIPSHRLFVHVRRLVAKGHKVGVIKQMETAALKAAGENKSSLFSRKLTALYTKSTLIGEDILFKQLDDSVDVEEVTTDVPDNYLLCCCENGENLRGRKKGDIVIGIMAIQPTTGEVIFDCFRDSASRSELESRVLRLQPVEIILPSRLSDQSEKLISSITSM
;
A
#
# COMPACT_ATOMS: atom_id res chain seq x y z
N SER A 1 13.48 9.64 -6.54
CA SER A 1 13.16 8.21 -6.41
C SER A 1 14.40 7.28 -6.43
N LEU A 2 15.49 7.60 -7.13
CA LEU A 2 16.85 7.07 -6.80
C LEU A 2 17.87 8.20 -6.69
N LYS A 3 17.72 9.25 -7.50
CA LYS A 3 18.56 10.47 -7.47
C LYS A 3 18.58 11.20 -6.12
N SER A 4 17.52 11.11 -5.32
CA SER A 4 17.46 11.66 -3.97
C SER A 4 18.15 10.78 -2.92
N TYR A 5 18.33 9.48 -3.20
CA TYR A 5 19.06 8.53 -2.37
C TYR A 5 20.55 8.46 -2.75
N GLU A 6 20.88 8.66 -4.03
CA GLU A 6 22.26 8.75 -4.54
C GLU A 6 22.89 10.13 -4.32
N ASN A 7 22.12 11.24 -4.38
CA ASN A 7 22.69 12.58 -4.12
C ASN A 7 23.12 12.78 -2.66
N THR A 8 22.55 12.03 -1.72
CA THR A 8 23.00 12.07 -0.33
C THR A 8 24.36 11.38 -0.16
N GLN A 9 24.73 10.45 -1.06
CA GLN A 9 26.02 9.78 -1.02
C GLN A 9 27.21 10.74 -1.24
N ASN A 10 27.01 11.82 -2.00
CA ASN A 10 28.08 12.75 -2.40
C ASN A 10 28.30 13.95 -1.45
N ALA A 11 27.58 14.03 -0.32
CA ALA A 11 27.70 15.15 0.63
C ALA A 11 27.93 14.71 2.11
N LEU A 12 28.21 13.43 2.37
CA LEU A 12 28.17 12.84 3.72
C LEU A 12 29.54 12.47 4.33
N ASP A 13 30.59 13.25 4.06
CA ASP A 13 31.92 13.02 4.66
C ASP A 13 32.09 13.61 6.07
N THR A 14 31.04 13.69 6.91
CA THR A 14 31.24 14.38 8.21
C THR A 14 30.54 13.89 9.47
N ASN A 15 29.86 12.73 9.54
CA ASN A 15 29.48 12.19 10.87
C ASN A 15 29.28 10.66 10.88
N LEU A 16 30.38 9.92 10.98
CA LEU A 16 30.37 8.48 11.28
C LEU A 16 30.11 8.24 12.77
N ASN A 17 29.09 7.45 13.08
CA ASN A 17 28.78 7.06 14.45
C ASN A 17 29.87 6.09 14.97
N LYS A 18 30.59 6.43 16.06
CA LYS A 18 31.79 5.68 16.47
C LYS A 18 31.53 4.24 16.97
N ARG A 19 30.28 3.87 17.27
CA ARG A 19 29.91 2.53 17.80
C ARG A 19 29.40 1.54 16.74
N THR A 20 28.78 2.03 15.69
CA THR A 20 28.28 1.27 14.55
C THR A 20 28.90 1.93 13.34
N LYS A 21 29.74 1.25 12.55
CA LYS A 21 30.44 1.78 11.36
C LYS A 21 29.48 2.21 10.22
N SER A 22 28.41 2.92 10.57
CA SER A 22 27.26 3.33 9.76
C SER A 22 26.79 4.67 10.31
N ILE A 23 26.41 5.56 9.40
CA ILE A 23 25.82 6.87 9.71
C ILE A 23 24.39 6.68 10.26
N TYR A 24 23.75 5.55 9.93
CA TYR A 24 22.38 5.23 10.31
C TYR A 24 22.27 4.52 11.66
N THR A 25 21.21 4.84 12.40
CA THR A 25 20.82 4.13 13.61
C THR A 25 20.37 2.69 13.29
N PRO A 26 20.40 1.76 14.27
CA PRO A 26 19.93 0.39 14.03
C PRO A 26 18.47 0.30 13.55
N LEU A 27 17.60 1.22 13.98
CA LEU A 27 16.21 1.29 13.53
C LEU A 27 16.09 1.79 12.09
N GLU A 28 16.89 2.80 11.74
CA GLU A 28 16.95 3.32 10.36
C GLU A 28 17.45 2.24 9.39
N LEU A 29 18.43 1.43 9.78
CA LEU A 29 18.90 0.30 8.96
C LEU A 29 17.80 -0.75 8.73
N GLN A 30 17.04 -1.12 9.78
CA GLN A 30 15.89 -2.01 9.63
C GLN A 30 14.84 -1.40 8.69
N PHE A 31 14.55 -0.11 8.82
CA PHE A 31 13.61 0.58 7.95
C PHE A 31 14.06 0.55 6.49
N ILE A 32 15.33 0.87 6.21
CA ILE A 32 15.89 0.85 4.84
C ILE A 32 15.75 -0.54 4.21
N GLU A 33 16.04 -1.59 4.98
CA GLU A 33 15.90 -2.98 4.50
C GLU A 33 14.45 -3.32 4.12
N MET A 34 13.49 -2.98 4.98
CA MET A 34 12.06 -3.21 4.72
C MET A 34 11.55 -2.34 3.57
N LYS A 35 11.95 -1.06 3.51
CA LYS A 35 11.56 -0.14 2.45
C LYS A 35 12.08 -0.56 1.08
N LYS A 36 13.24 -1.22 1.01
CA LYS A 36 13.77 -1.78 -0.25
C LYS A 36 12.85 -2.85 -0.84
N GLN A 37 12.15 -3.61 0.00
CA GLN A 37 11.21 -4.66 -0.43
C GLN A 37 9.84 -4.07 -0.80
N TYR A 38 9.40 -3.01 -0.10
CA TYR A 38 8.08 -2.40 -0.27
C TYR A 38 8.20 -0.90 -0.61
N LYS A 39 8.81 -0.60 -1.76
CA LYS A 39 9.14 0.78 -2.17
C LYS A 39 7.91 1.63 -2.46
N ASP A 40 6.85 0.99 -2.93
CA ASP A 40 5.57 1.58 -3.33
C ASP A 40 4.57 1.73 -2.18
N ALA A 41 4.91 1.23 -0.98
CA ALA A 41 4.05 1.32 0.20
C ALA A 41 4.57 2.37 1.18
N VAL A 42 3.66 3.15 1.76
CA VAL A 42 3.92 4.01 2.93
C VAL A 42 4.00 3.11 4.16
N LEU A 43 5.14 3.11 4.85
CA LEU A 43 5.39 2.18 5.95
C LEU A 43 5.11 2.80 7.33
N CYS A 44 4.16 2.20 8.06
CA CYS A 44 3.90 2.45 9.47
C CYS A 44 4.76 1.52 10.32
N VAL A 45 5.85 2.02 10.92
CA VAL A 45 6.77 1.19 11.71
C VAL A 45 6.46 1.28 13.21
N GLU A 46 6.08 0.18 13.82
CA GLU A 46 5.80 0.11 15.25
C GLU A 46 7.08 0.35 16.08
N CYS A 47 7.00 1.35 16.95
CA CYS A 47 8.07 1.79 17.82
C CYS A 47 7.52 2.02 19.23
N GLY A 48 7.30 0.93 19.97
CA GLY A 48 6.68 0.99 21.29
C GLY A 48 5.21 1.37 21.18
N TYR A 49 4.79 2.44 21.85
CA TYR A 49 3.37 2.88 21.90
C TYR A 49 2.92 3.71 20.69
N LYS A 50 3.76 3.87 19.65
CA LYS A 50 3.49 4.71 18.49
C LYS A 50 4.00 4.08 17.19
N TYR A 51 3.38 4.45 16.08
CA TYR A 51 3.90 4.19 14.75
C TYR A 51 4.71 5.38 14.28
N ARG A 52 5.87 5.11 13.67
CA ARG A 52 6.76 6.11 13.06
C ARG A 52 6.79 5.93 11.55
N PHE A 53 6.86 7.05 10.86
CA PHE A 53 7.12 7.17 9.43
C PHE A 53 8.52 7.76 9.24
N PHE A 54 9.19 7.42 8.14
CA PHE A 54 10.56 7.86 7.86
C PHE A 54 10.73 8.33 6.42
N GLY A 55 11.50 9.40 6.22
CA GLY A 55 11.82 9.98 4.92
C GLY A 55 10.58 10.46 4.17
N GLU A 56 10.46 10.07 2.90
CA GLU A 56 9.33 10.41 2.04
C GLU A 56 7.98 9.96 2.62
N ASP A 57 7.95 8.81 3.33
CA ASP A 57 6.72 8.33 3.98
C ASP A 57 6.28 9.29 5.09
N ALA A 58 7.22 9.95 5.78
CA ALA A 58 6.90 10.95 6.80
C ALA A 58 6.36 12.26 6.19
N GLU A 59 6.89 12.67 5.03
CA GLU A 59 6.39 13.85 4.32
C GLU A 59 4.99 13.62 3.75
N ILE A 60 4.74 12.43 3.18
CA ILE A 60 3.40 12.00 2.75
C ILE A 60 2.45 11.99 3.96
N ALA A 61 2.86 11.36 5.06
CA ALA A 61 2.06 11.32 6.28
C ALA A 61 1.75 12.73 6.81
N ALA A 62 2.74 13.63 6.82
CA ALA A 62 2.54 15.02 7.25
C ALA A 62 1.49 15.74 6.40
N ARG A 63 1.62 15.65 5.07
CA ARG A 63 0.72 16.29 4.11
C ARG A 63 -0.71 15.73 4.15
N GLU A 64 -0.86 14.40 4.20
CA GLU A 64 -2.19 13.76 4.12
C GLU A 64 -2.89 13.66 5.47
N LEU A 65 -2.12 13.53 6.57
CA LEU A 65 -2.67 13.36 7.91
C LEU A 65 -2.76 14.68 8.69
N ASN A 66 -2.17 15.76 8.18
CA ASN A 66 -2.01 17.05 8.87
C ASN A 66 -1.25 16.91 10.20
N ILE A 67 -0.12 16.19 10.16
CA ILE A 67 0.76 15.99 11.31
C ILE A 67 2.11 16.64 11.06
N TYR A 68 2.81 16.98 12.14
CA TYR A 68 4.13 17.59 12.05
C TYR A 68 5.18 16.54 11.64
N CYS A 69 6.03 16.88 10.67
CA CYS A 69 7.25 16.15 10.36
C CYS A 69 8.48 17.04 10.60
N HIS A 70 9.55 16.43 11.09
CA HIS A 70 10.82 17.10 11.35
C HIS A 70 11.98 16.17 11.03
N LEU A 71 13.16 16.74 10.79
CA LEU A 71 14.38 15.98 10.62
C LEU A 71 14.81 15.40 11.98
N ASP A 72 14.83 14.07 12.09
CA ASP A 72 15.36 13.34 13.24
C ASP A 72 16.47 12.42 12.74
N HIS A 73 17.69 12.66 13.21
CA HIS A 73 18.91 12.02 12.70
C HIS A 73 19.05 12.17 11.18
N ASN A 74 18.84 11.10 10.40
CA ASN A 74 19.06 11.09 8.97
C ASN A 74 17.77 11.18 8.14
N PHE A 75 16.59 11.12 8.77
CA PHE A 75 15.31 11.06 8.07
C PHE A 75 14.29 12.05 8.61
N MET A 76 13.48 12.61 7.72
CA MET A 76 12.21 13.24 8.11
C MET A 76 11.36 12.21 8.85
N THR A 77 10.84 12.57 10.02
CA THR A 77 10.05 11.67 10.84
C THR A 77 8.72 12.32 11.23
N ALA A 78 7.65 11.55 11.12
CA ALA A 78 6.35 11.80 11.72
C ALA A 78 5.92 10.61 12.57
N SER A 79 5.01 10.81 13.52
CA SER A 79 4.51 9.70 14.35
C SER A 79 3.05 9.85 14.75
N ILE A 80 2.39 8.72 14.95
CA ILE A 80 1.00 8.61 15.40
C ILE A 80 0.90 7.61 16.57
N PRO A 81 -0.01 7.82 17.54
CA PRO A 81 -0.26 6.83 18.60
C PRO A 81 -0.76 5.49 18.03
N SER A 82 -0.37 4.36 18.64
CA SER A 82 -0.75 3.02 18.16
C SER A 82 -2.26 2.81 18.06
N HIS A 83 -3.03 3.27 19.05
CA HIS A 83 -4.50 3.20 19.07
C HIS A 83 -5.17 4.04 17.98
N ARG A 84 -4.46 4.96 17.30
CA ARG A 84 -4.97 5.77 16.18
C ARG A 84 -4.58 5.20 14.81
N LEU A 85 -3.91 4.05 14.76
CA LEU A 85 -3.44 3.44 13.52
C LEU A 85 -4.58 3.34 12.48
N PHE A 86 -5.72 2.77 12.86
CA PHE A 86 -6.85 2.55 11.96
C PHE A 86 -7.33 3.84 11.26
N VAL A 87 -7.40 4.97 12.00
CA VAL A 87 -7.82 6.27 11.47
C VAL A 87 -6.87 6.73 10.37
N HIS A 88 -5.57 6.66 10.65
CA HIS A 88 -4.55 7.20 9.76
C HIS A 88 -4.31 6.30 8.55
N VAL A 89 -4.36 4.97 8.73
CA VAL A 89 -4.31 4.01 7.62
C VAL A 89 -5.48 4.24 6.66
N ARG A 90 -6.72 4.34 7.16
CA ARG A 90 -7.89 4.62 6.31
C ARG A 90 -7.76 5.92 5.53
N ARG A 91 -7.26 6.99 6.16
CA ARG A 91 -7.03 8.29 5.49
C ARG A 91 -5.99 8.18 4.37
N LEU A 92 -4.88 7.49 4.61
CA LEU A 92 -3.84 7.29 3.59
C LEU A 92 -4.36 6.44 2.42
N VAL A 93 -5.08 5.36 2.71
CA VAL A 93 -5.65 4.48 1.69
C VAL A 93 -6.73 5.18 0.86
N ALA A 94 -7.58 6.01 1.49
CA ALA A 94 -8.57 6.81 0.77
C ALA A 94 -7.91 7.77 -0.24
N LYS A 95 -6.72 8.27 0.07
CA LYS A 95 -5.89 9.10 -0.82
C LYS A 95 -5.17 8.29 -1.91
N GLY A 96 -5.34 6.96 -1.96
CA GLY A 96 -4.75 6.08 -2.95
C GLY A 96 -3.36 5.57 -2.60
N HIS A 97 -2.87 5.81 -1.38
CA HIS A 97 -1.60 5.23 -0.95
C HIS A 97 -1.77 3.76 -0.56
N LYS A 98 -0.84 2.91 -1.02
CA LYS A 98 -0.62 1.58 -0.45
C LYS A 98 0.06 1.74 0.89
N VAL A 99 -0.47 1.14 1.95
CA VAL A 99 0.02 1.32 3.32
C VAL A 99 0.46 -0.02 3.90
N GLY A 100 1.72 -0.11 4.34
CA GLY A 100 2.26 -1.28 5.01
C GLY A 100 2.35 -1.07 6.52
N VAL A 101 1.81 -1.99 7.31
CA VAL A 101 1.94 -1.98 8.78
C VAL A 101 3.01 -2.96 9.20
N ILE A 102 4.04 -2.44 9.88
CA ILE A 102 5.17 -3.21 10.39
C ILE A 102 5.07 -3.25 11.90
N LYS A 103 4.99 -4.47 12.46
CA LYS A 103 4.89 -4.71 13.90
C LYS A 103 6.15 -5.34 14.47
N GLN A 104 6.31 -5.21 15.77
CA GLN A 104 7.34 -5.91 16.54
C GLN A 104 6.92 -7.38 16.72
N MET A 105 7.81 -8.31 16.36
CA MET A 105 7.52 -9.75 16.42
C MET A 105 7.79 -10.35 17.81
N GLU A 106 8.44 -9.59 18.68
CA GLU A 106 8.88 -10.03 20.00
C GLU A 106 8.32 -9.10 21.07
N THR A 107 7.89 -9.67 22.19
CA THR A 107 7.52 -8.88 23.37
C THR A 107 8.76 -8.57 24.21
N ALA A 108 8.70 -7.49 25.01
CA ALA A 108 9.80 -7.10 25.88
C ALA A 108 10.20 -8.21 26.87
N ALA A 109 9.23 -8.96 27.38
CA ALA A 109 9.46 -10.08 28.29
C ALA A 109 10.19 -11.24 27.61
N LEU A 110 9.73 -11.68 26.44
CA LEU A 110 10.36 -12.76 25.68
C LEU A 110 11.78 -12.39 25.25
N LYS A 111 11.98 -11.13 24.89
CA LYS A 111 13.29 -10.65 24.48
C LYS A 111 14.27 -10.54 25.65
N ALA A 112 13.82 -10.08 26.82
CA ALA A 112 14.67 -10.04 28.01
C ALA A 112 15.14 -11.43 28.45
N ALA A 113 14.34 -12.47 28.18
CA ALA A 113 14.67 -13.87 28.45
C ALA A 113 15.44 -14.57 27.32
N GLY A 114 15.50 -13.99 26.11
CA GLY A 114 16.12 -14.60 24.95
C GLY A 114 17.61 -14.27 24.77
N GLU A 115 18.27 -14.99 23.87
CA GLU A 115 19.68 -14.79 23.53
C GLU A 115 19.96 -13.39 22.91
N ASN A 116 18.92 -12.80 22.30
CA ASN A 116 18.95 -11.49 21.65
C ASN A 116 18.57 -10.30 22.56
N LYS A 117 18.68 -10.44 23.88
CA LYS A 117 18.27 -9.40 24.86
C LYS A 117 18.86 -8.00 24.61
N SER A 118 20.08 -7.93 24.07
CA SER A 118 20.81 -6.67 23.82
C SER A 118 20.61 -6.10 22.41
N SER A 119 19.93 -6.81 21.51
CA SER A 119 19.74 -6.37 20.12
C SER A 119 18.49 -5.50 19.95
N LEU A 120 18.20 -4.99 18.76
CA LEU A 120 16.96 -4.25 18.46
C LEU A 120 15.79 -5.23 18.29
N PHE A 121 14.55 -4.82 18.60
CA PHE A 121 13.37 -5.68 18.41
C PHE A 121 13.25 -6.06 16.94
N SER A 122 13.00 -7.34 16.66
CA SER A 122 12.73 -7.80 15.30
C SER A 122 11.36 -7.28 14.85
N ARG A 123 11.29 -6.87 13.58
CA ARG A 123 10.10 -6.29 12.97
C ARG A 123 9.84 -6.92 11.62
N LYS A 124 8.57 -7.10 11.28
CA LYS A 124 8.13 -7.60 9.97
C LYS A 124 6.88 -6.87 9.53
N LEU A 125 6.68 -6.80 8.22
CA LEU A 125 5.41 -6.39 7.64
C LEU A 125 4.35 -7.43 8.02
N THR A 126 3.29 -7.00 8.72
CA THR A 126 2.19 -7.87 9.14
C THR A 126 0.95 -7.72 8.27
N ALA A 127 0.75 -6.54 7.70
CA ALA A 127 -0.38 -6.27 6.82
C ALA A 127 -0.04 -5.21 5.77
N LEU A 128 -0.74 -5.29 4.64
CA LEU A 128 -0.66 -4.35 3.53
C LEU A 128 -2.09 -3.96 3.15
N TYR A 129 -2.33 -2.66 3.03
CA TYR A 129 -3.66 -2.10 2.81
C TYR A 129 -3.67 -1.23 1.56
N THR A 130 -4.66 -1.47 0.72
CA THR A 130 -5.01 -0.70 -0.48
C THR A 130 -6.51 -0.42 -0.48
N LYS A 131 -7.02 0.35 -1.44
CA LYS A 131 -8.43 0.74 -1.50
C LYS A 131 -9.38 -0.48 -1.47
N SER A 132 -9.01 -1.57 -2.12
CA SER A 132 -9.81 -2.80 -2.16
C SER A 132 -9.56 -3.75 -0.98
N THR A 133 -8.45 -3.62 -0.24
CA THR A 133 -7.99 -4.61 0.75
C THR A 133 -8.04 -4.11 2.20
N LEU A 134 -8.93 -3.16 2.52
CA LEU A 134 -9.14 -2.61 3.87
C LEU A 134 -9.82 -3.62 4.83
N ILE A 135 -9.18 -4.76 5.08
CA ILE A 135 -9.70 -5.86 5.90
C ILE A 135 -8.73 -6.17 7.02
N GLY A 136 -9.25 -6.35 8.23
CA GLY A 136 -8.49 -6.86 9.37
C GLY A 136 -8.75 -6.11 10.66
N GLU A 137 -8.37 -6.73 11.78
CA GLU A 137 -8.60 -6.19 13.13
C GLU A 137 -7.90 -4.84 13.38
N ASP A 138 -6.75 -4.61 12.73
CA ASP A 138 -6.00 -3.35 12.85
C ASP A 138 -6.73 -2.15 12.23
N ILE A 139 -7.76 -2.40 11.41
CA ILE A 139 -8.56 -1.39 10.71
C ILE A 139 -10.01 -1.35 11.23
N LEU A 140 -10.49 -2.45 11.81
CA LEU A 140 -11.82 -2.51 12.40
C LEU A 140 -11.84 -1.75 13.73
N PHE A 141 -12.74 -0.78 13.85
CA PHE A 141 -12.91 -0.05 15.09
C PHE A 141 -13.58 -0.98 16.12
N LYS A 142 -12.82 -1.45 17.11
CA LYS A 142 -13.41 -2.05 18.32
C LYS A 142 -13.89 -0.90 19.19
N GLN A 143 -15.13 -0.47 18.99
CA GLN A 143 -15.80 0.42 19.92
C GLN A 143 -16.05 -0.37 21.20
N LEU A 144 -15.21 -0.14 22.21
CA LEU A 144 -15.48 -0.50 23.59
C LEU A 144 -16.56 0.46 24.10
N ASP A 145 -17.81 0.17 23.81
CA ASP A 145 -18.96 0.48 24.67
C ASP A 145 -20.23 -0.08 24.02
N ASP A 146 -20.97 -0.89 24.80
CA ASP A 146 -22.31 -1.35 24.49
C ASP A 146 -23.21 -0.17 24.08
N SER A 147 -24.02 -0.33 23.03
CA SER A 147 -25.13 0.55 22.58
C SER A 147 -24.89 1.59 21.48
N VAL A 148 -24.05 1.31 20.48
CA VAL A 148 -24.26 1.90 19.15
C VAL A 148 -23.89 0.87 18.09
N ASP A 149 -24.81 0.64 17.16
CA ASP A 149 -24.66 -0.34 16.09
C ASP A 149 -23.29 -0.22 15.41
N VAL A 150 -22.60 -1.35 15.22
CA VAL A 150 -21.36 -1.49 14.44
C VAL A 150 -21.59 -1.15 12.95
N GLU A 151 -22.76 -0.61 12.63
CA GLU A 151 -23.35 -0.48 11.31
C GLU A 151 -23.05 0.89 10.66
N GLU A 152 -22.46 1.86 11.36
CA GLU A 152 -22.36 3.25 10.84
C GLU A 152 -20.99 3.68 10.25
N VAL A 153 -19.98 2.80 10.19
CA VAL A 153 -18.68 3.13 9.52
C VAL A 153 -18.37 2.21 8.34
N THR A 154 -19.32 1.37 7.93
CA THR A 154 -19.21 0.50 6.74
C THR A 154 -20.22 0.86 5.65
N THR A 155 -21.10 1.83 5.87
CA THR A 155 -22.27 2.10 5.02
C THR A 155 -22.02 2.87 3.73
N ASP A 156 -20.78 3.32 3.44
CA ASP A 156 -20.51 4.21 2.29
C ASP A 156 -19.41 3.73 1.33
N VAL A 157 -19.05 2.44 1.31
CA VAL A 157 -18.19 1.92 0.22
C VAL A 157 -19.02 1.05 -0.71
N PRO A 158 -19.73 1.63 -1.71
CA PRO A 158 -20.26 0.84 -2.81
C PRO A 158 -19.11 0.05 -3.46
N ASP A 159 -19.37 -1.23 -3.72
CA ASP A 159 -18.62 -2.12 -4.61
C ASP A 159 -17.09 -1.94 -4.61
N ASN A 160 -16.42 -2.37 -3.53
CA ASN A 160 -14.95 -2.34 -3.43
C ASN A 160 -14.26 -3.46 -4.23
N TYR A 161 -14.64 -3.65 -5.49
CA TYR A 161 -14.03 -4.64 -6.36
C TYR A 161 -12.58 -4.31 -6.70
N LEU A 162 -11.75 -5.34 -6.62
CA LEU A 162 -10.43 -5.43 -7.20
C LEU A 162 -10.55 -6.14 -8.55
N LEU A 163 -10.36 -5.41 -9.65
CA LEU A 163 -10.45 -5.95 -11.00
C LEU A 163 -9.06 -6.31 -11.55
N CYS A 164 -8.85 -7.55 -11.94
CA CYS A 164 -7.71 -7.98 -12.74
C CYS A 164 -8.14 -8.07 -14.21
N CYS A 165 -7.35 -7.52 -15.12
CA CYS A 165 -7.61 -7.57 -16.56
C CYS A 165 -6.40 -8.14 -17.30
N CYS A 166 -6.62 -9.18 -18.10
CA CYS A 166 -5.62 -9.80 -18.94
C CYS A 166 -6.10 -9.81 -20.40
N GLU A 167 -5.20 -9.60 -21.34
CA GLU A 167 -5.51 -9.63 -22.76
C GLU A 167 -4.60 -10.62 -23.50
N ASN A 168 -5.14 -11.27 -24.53
CA ASN A 168 -4.39 -12.18 -25.39
C ASN A 168 -4.58 -11.82 -26.86
N GLY A 169 -3.51 -11.30 -27.47
CA GLY A 169 -3.45 -10.92 -28.88
C GLY A 169 -2.96 -12.01 -29.83
N GLU A 170 -2.44 -13.14 -29.33
CA GLU A 170 -1.69 -14.11 -30.16
C GLU A 170 -2.58 -15.07 -30.97
N ASN A 171 -3.90 -15.12 -30.70
CA ASN A 171 -4.78 -16.17 -31.22
C ASN A 171 -5.74 -15.76 -32.36
N LEU A 172 -5.48 -14.66 -33.08
CA LEU A 172 -6.43 -14.12 -34.06
C LEU A 172 -5.94 -14.24 -35.50
N ARG A 173 -5.72 -15.48 -35.96
CA ARG A 173 -5.53 -15.77 -37.40
C ARG A 173 -6.82 -15.42 -38.15
N GLY A 174 -6.76 -14.43 -39.05
CA GLY A 174 -7.83 -14.12 -40.01
C GLY A 174 -8.82 -13.01 -39.64
N ARG A 175 -8.48 -12.07 -38.74
CA ARG A 175 -9.39 -10.99 -38.31
C ARG A 175 -8.84 -9.57 -38.45
N LYS A 176 -9.74 -8.59 -38.31
CA LYS A 176 -9.45 -7.15 -38.45
C LYS A 176 -8.39 -6.73 -37.41
N LYS A 177 -7.52 -5.81 -37.82
CA LYS A 177 -6.47 -5.23 -36.96
C LYS A 177 -7.13 -4.58 -35.74
N GLY A 178 -6.79 -5.06 -34.53
CA GLY A 178 -7.26 -4.49 -33.25
C GLY A 178 -8.24 -5.36 -32.45
N ASP A 179 -8.73 -6.46 -33.03
CA ASP A 179 -9.49 -7.47 -32.28
C ASP A 179 -8.57 -8.13 -31.24
N ILE A 180 -9.11 -8.40 -30.04
CA ILE A 180 -8.39 -9.10 -28.97
C ILE A 180 -9.35 -9.95 -28.14
N VAL A 181 -8.83 -10.90 -27.37
CA VAL A 181 -9.59 -11.59 -26.32
C VAL A 181 -9.16 -11.02 -24.98
N ILE A 182 -10.13 -10.60 -24.16
CA ILE A 182 -9.89 -10.05 -22.82
C ILE A 182 -10.55 -10.98 -21.80
N GLY A 183 -9.79 -11.34 -20.77
CA GLY A 183 -10.28 -12.01 -19.58
C GLY A 183 -10.24 -11.03 -18.41
N ILE A 184 -11.32 -10.96 -17.65
CA ILE A 184 -11.38 -10.18 -16.42
C ILE A 184 -11.73 -11.06 -15.23
N MET A 185 -11.25 -10.66 -14.05
CA MET A 185 -11.62 -11.25 -12.77
C MET A 185 -11.78 -10.12 -11.75
N ALA A 186 -12.98 -9.93 -11.24
CA ALA A 186 -13.27 -8.99 -10.16
C ALA A 186 -13.46 -9.78 -8.86
N ILE A 187 -12.80 -9.33 -7.80
CA ILE A 187 -12.90 -9.91 -6.47
C ILE A 187 -13.34 -8.81 -5.51
N GLN A 188 -14.31 -9.08 -4.66
CA GLN A 188 -14.67 -8.19 -3.56
C GLN A 188 -14.13 -8.79 -2.25
N PRO A 189 -12.99 -8.32 -1.72
CA PRO A 189 -12.34 -9.00 -0.60
C PRO A 189 -13.21 -9.03 0.67
N THR A 190 -14.09 -8.04 0.86
CA THR A 190 -14.94 -7.94 2.06
C THR A 190 -16.02 -9.01 2.11
N THR A 191 -16.64 -9.32 0.97
CA THR A 191 -17.73 -10.31 0.86
C THR A 191 -17.21 -11.69 0.44
N GLY A 192 -16.03 -11.74 -0.18
CA GLY A 192 -15.49 -12.95 -0.81
C GLY A 192 -16.11 -13.26 -2.18
N GLU A 193 -16.90 -12.34 -2.74
CA GLU A 193 -17.49 -12.52 -4.08
C GLU A 193 -16.40 -12.52 -5.16
N VAL A 194 -16.56 -13.41 -6.14
CA VAL A 194 -15.67 -13.53 -7.29
C VAL A 194 -16.50 -13.57 -8.57
N ILE A 195 -16.25 -12.62 -9.46
CA ILE A 195 -16.84 -12.52 -10.79
C ILE A 195 -15.72 -12.67 -11.81
N PHE A 196 -15.92 -13.48 -12.84
CA PHE A 196 -14.97 -13.59 -13.94
C PHE A 196 -15.72 -13.65 -15.27
N ASP A 197 -15.07 -13.15 -16.32
CA ASP A 197 -15.64 -13.18 -17.66
C ASP A 197 -14.51 -13.20 -18.71
N CYS A 198 -14.78 -13.79 -19.88
CA CYS A 198 -13.86 -13.85 -21.01
C CYS A 198 -14.61 -13.55 -22.29
N PHE A 199 -14.22 -12.49 -22.98
CA PHE A 199 -14.93 -11.96 -24.13
C PHE A 199 -13.97 -11.49 -25.21
N ARG A 200 -14.50 -11.37 -26.42
CA ARG A 200 -13.80 -10.76 -27.55
C ARG A 200 -14.14 -9.29 -27.59
N ASP A 201 -13.13 -8.46 -27.81
CA ASP A 201 -13.32 -7.03 -27.93
C ASP A 201 -12.67 -6.51 -29.21
N SER A 202 -13.24 -5.43 -29.74
CA SER A 202 -12.74 -4.75 -30.93
C SER A 202 -11.81 -3.60 -30.53
N ALA A 203 -11.28 -2.88 -31.52
CA ALA A 203 -10.39 -1.74 -31.29
C ALA A 203 -11.01 -0.61 -30.43
N SER A 204 -12.34 -0.52 -30.32
CA SER A 204 -13.02 0.47 -29.46
C SER A 204 -13.04 0.11 -27.97
N ARG A 205 -12.77 -1.15 -27.61
CA ARG A 205 -12.82 -1.66 -26.22
C ARG A 205 -14.16 -1.47 -25.50
N SER A 206 -15.27 -1.47 -26.25
CA SER A 206 -16.62 -1.20 -25.71
C SER A 206 -17.11 -2.27 -24.73
N GLU A 207 -16.71 -3.53 -24.94
CA GLU A 207 -17.09 -4.64 -24.06
C GLU A 207 -16.37 -4.55 -22.71
N LEU A 208 -15.08 -4.17 -22.73
CA LEU A 208 -14.32 -3.90 -21.52
C LEU A 208 -14.88 -2.68 -20.77
N GLU A 209 -15.14 -1.58 -21.48
CA GLU A 209 -15.71 -0.36 -20.90
C GLU A 209 -17.04 -0.63 -20.18
N SER A 210 -17.95 -1.36 -20.82
CA SER A 210 -19.25 -1.74 -20.24
C SER A 210 -19.10 -2.53 -18.93
N ARG A 211 -18.10 -3.41 -18.83
CA ARG A 211 -17.85 -4.20 -17.62
C ARG A 211 -17.22 -3.38 -16.51
N VAL A 212 -16.28 -2.49 -16.84
CA VAL A 212 -15.67 -1.57 -15.86
C VAL A 212 -16.72 -0.62 -15.29
N LEU A 213 -17.58 -0.05 -16.14
CA LEU A 213 -18.66 0.85 -15.69
C LEU A 213 -19.72 0.13 -14.85
N ARG A 214 -19.98 -1.15 -15.11
CA ARG A 214 -20.92 -1.97 -14.33
C ARG A 214 -20.35 -2.37 -12.96
N LEU A 215 -19.09 -2.80 -12.94
CA LEU A 215 -18.42 -3.30 -11.73
C LEU A 215 -17.88 -2.19 -10.84
N GLN A 216 -17.68 -0.98 -11.39
CA GLN A 216 -17.15 0.20 -10.69
C GLN A 216 -15.95 -0.13 -9.77
N PRO A 217 -14.89 -0.81 -10.26
CA PRO A 217 -13.80 -1.26 -9.40
C PRO A 217 -13.03 -0.08 -8.80
N VAL A 218 -12.69 -0.19 -7.51
CA VAL A 218 -11.91 0.82 -6.78
C VAL A 218 -10.41 0.67 -6.99
N GLU A 219 -9.98 -0.48 -7.51
CA GLU A 219 -8.58 -0.82 -7.78
C GLU A 219 -8.50 -1.80 -8.96
N ILE A 220 -7.55 -1.57 -9.88
CA ILE A 220 -7.37 -2.41 -11.07
C ILE A 220 -5.93 -2.92 -11.15
N ILE A 221 -5.77 -4.23 -11.28
CA ILE A 221 -4.49 -4.91 -11.52
C ILE A 221 -4.32 -5.12 -13.02
N LEU A 222 -3.25 -4.55 -13.55
CA LEU A 222 -2.91 -4.60 -14.97
C LEU A 222 -1.56 -5.28 -15.19
N PRO A 223 -1.38 -6.03 -16.28
CA PRO A 223 -0.08 -6.52 -16.70
C PRO A 223 0.85 -5.37 -17.10
N SER A 224 2.16 -5.60 -17.07
CA SER A 224 3.16 -4.59 -17.44
C SER A 224 3.07 -4.12 -18.89
N ARG A 225 2.38 -4.88 -19.75
CA ARG A 225 2.14 -4.55 -21.15
C ARG A 225 0.67 -4.81 -21.46
N LEU A 226 0.01 -3.78 -21.94
CA LEU A 226 -1.33 -3.80 -22.52
C LEU A 226 -1.24 -3.23 -23.94
N SER A 227 -2.27 -3.49 -24.73
CA SER A 227 -2.46 -2.87 -26.03
C SER A 227 -2.76 -1.38 -25.87
N ASP A 228 -2.28 -0.57 -26.81
CA ASP A 228 -2.46 0.89 -26.79
C ASP A 228 -3.92 1.32 -26.60
N GLN A 229 -4.87 0.53 -27.15
CA GLN A 229 -6.30 0.78 -27.00
C GLN A 229 -6.79 0.55 -25.57
N SER A 230 -6.39 -0.57 -24.95
CA SER A 230 -6.76 -0.91 -23.58
C SER A 230 -6.16 0.09 -22.59
N GLU A 231 -4.89 0.47 -22.77
CA GLU A 231 -4.20 1.43 -21.91
C GLU A 231 -4.86 2.83 -21.98
N LYS A 232 -5.24 3.28 -23.19
CA LYS A 232 -5.97 4.55 -23.37
C LYS A 232 -7.33 4.53 -22.67
N LEU A 233 -8.10 3.45 -22.81
CA LEU A 233 -9.41 3.34 -22.16
C LEU A 233 -9.24 3.40 -20.64
N ILE A 234 -8.36 2.58 -20.08
CA ILE A 234 -8.17 2.52 -18.63
C ILE A 234 -7.66 3.87 -18.09
N SER A 235 -6.72 4.50 -18.79
CA SER A 235 -6.23 5.85 -18.41
C SER A 235 -7.33 6.90 -18.46
N SER A 236 -8.25 6.82 -19.42
CA SER A 236 -9.41 7.70 -19.51
C SER A 236 -10.39 7.49 -18.35
N ILE A 237 -10.61 6.23 -17.95
CA ILE A 237 -11.52 5.89 -16.85
C ILE A 237 -10.93 6.29 -15.50
N THR A 238 -9.63 6.10 -15.29
CA THR A 238 -8.96 6.42 -14.02
C THR A 238 -8.66 7.91 -13.83
N SER A 239 -8.72 8.71 -14.91
CA SER A 239 -8.54 10.17 -14.86
C SER A 239 -9.85 10.94 -14.62
N MET A 240 -11.01 10.26 -14.69
CA MET A 240 -12.31 10.82 -14.31
C MET A 240 -12.48 10.83 -12.80
#